data_AF-A0A7X4JRP5-F1
#
_entry.id   AF-A0A7X4JRP5-F1
#
_cell.length_a   1.000
_cell.length_b   1.000
_cell.length_c   1.000
_cell.angle_alpha   90.00
_cell.angle_beta   90.00
_cell.angle_gamma   90.00
#
_symmetry.space_group_name_H-M   'P 1'
#
loop_
_entity.id
_entity.type
_entity.pdbx_description
1 polymer ?
#
loop_
_entity_poly.entity_id
_entity_poly.type
_entity_poly.pdbx_seq_one_letter_code
_entity_poly.pdbx_strand_id
1 'polypeptide(L)'
;MLIGYVSDERYVAVPEVLLEFEGEAGSFEARSRATGAVYADLPSGKYRVTLYKPGYGFKTVPLEIPTKAPYQFRLLTDGLLGYMWPKWVQSGQSSEFRVHAVEAYKLSLWRYGWQKELVRPIGWYDEHGPRATMQITPDGDYTQTGIQWNAQGYTSPTHKQYITAPERSGLYYLHAKTESGVFFPFPWIVAPAKPSADVAVLASNINWNAYNNFGGRSNYILAEKFPPRPTVNARMDLKRYTDPRHLLFTSKEYASLSFDRPEPINFIAEEEQITDPIEGRSNCHVAPAEWRLLGWLEREGYGYDFYAETQFHSGVLNLDDYRVLIISTHPEYWSADMYYKLKSWVFERGGKLMYLGGNGLNCEVVFTDEYTMVVRNGDKGGGFSHLQKLGLESRFHLFHESEAKLLGVTCSETGIMTGAPYRVVDGSHDFFQGTGLKTGDIFGEKCLHMRCPGGASGHETDKMTVSSPKNAQLLAKGLNPDEGGAEIVYHRTESGGEVFSVGSINYPSSLPVDESISAITKNVLDRFLD
;
A
#
# COMPACT_ATOMS: atom_id res chain seq x y z
N MET A 1 29.98 25.37 -13.44
CA MET A 1 29.93 24.38 -12.33
C MET A 1 28.69 23.49 -12.44
N LEU A 2 28.68 22.30 -11.83
CA LEU A 2 27.46 21.49 -11.71
C LEU A 2 26.58 22.12 -10.62
N ILE A 3 25.39 22.58 -10.99
CA ILE A 3 24.41 23.16 -10.05
C ILE A 3 23.59 22.05 -9.39
N GLY A 4 23.12 21.10 -10.19
CA GLY A 4 22.16 20.10 -9.75
C GLY A 4 21.64 19.20 -10.86
N TYR A 5 20.55 18.49 -10.57
CA TYR A 5 19.82 17.64 -11.49
C TYR A 5 18.33 17.97 -11.46
N VAL A 6 17.66 17.84 -12.60
CA VAL A 6 16.20 17.91 -12.71
C VAL A 6 15.62 16.52 -12.93
N SER A 7 14.58 16.19 -12.18
CA SER A 7 13.87 14.91 -12.28
C SER A 7 12.37 15.05 -12.00
N ASP A 8 11.58 14.06 -12.45
CA ASP A 8 10.12 14.03 -12.27
C ASP A 8 9.71 13.48 -10.90
N GLU A 9 8.41 13.25 -10.66
CA GLU A 9 7.87 12.61 -9.46
C GLU A 9 8.25 11.12 -9.29
N ARG A 10 8.95 10.51 -10.24
CA ARG A 10 9.50 9.14 -10.19
C ARG A 10 11.02 9.10 -10.04
N TYR A 11 11.65 10.26 -9.88
CA TYR A 11 13.11 10.45 -9.84
C TYR A 11 13.80 9.98 -11.14
N VAL A 12 13.09 10.12 -12.26
CA VAL A 12 13.61 9.94 -13.61
C VAL A 12 14.11 11.28 -14.13
N ALA A 13 15.27 11.28 -14.78
CA ALA A 13 15.91 12.48 -15.30
C ALA A 13 15.02 13.19 -16.33
N VAL A 14 14.84 14.50 -16.19
CA VAL A 14 14.04 15.31 -17.11
C VAL A 14 14.97 16.25 -17.89
N PRO A 15 15.21 15.99 -19.19
CA PRO A 15 16.06 16.82 -20.03
C PRO A 15 15.32 18.04 -20.59
N GLU A 16 16.07 19.01 -21.11
CA GLU A 16 15.53 20.21 -21.77
C GLU A 16 14.54 20.99 -20.90
N VAL A 17 14.80 21.03 -19.59
CA VAL A 17 14.12 21.95 -18.67
C VAL A 17 14.84 23.27 -18.77
N LEU A 18 14.12 24.35 -19.06
CA LEU A 18 14.65 25.71 -19.00
C LEU A 18 14.72 26.13 -17.54
N LEU A 19 15.87 26.61 -17.10
CA LEU A 19 16.08 27.21 -15.78
C LEU A 19 16.53 28.65 -15.96
N GLU A 20 15.79 29.58 -15.37
CA GLU A 20 16.17 30.99 -15.26
C GLU A 20 16.61 31.28 -13.82
N PHE A 21 17.85 31.71 -13.63
CA PHE A 21 18.43 32.08 -12.34
C PHE A 21 18.46 33.60 -12.23
N GLU A 22 17.56 34.18 -11.44
CA GLU A 22 17.48 35.63 -11.22
C GLU A 22 18.04 36.00 -9.85
N GLY A 23 19.04 36.87 -9.80
CA GLY A 23 19.65 37.37 -8.56
C GLY A 23 20.20 38.79 -8.71
N GLU A 24 20.86 39.31 -7.67
CA GLU A 24 21.45 40.67 -7.70
C GLU A 24 22.48 40.87 -8.82
N ALA A 25 23.17 39.79 -9.21
CA ALA A 25 24.17 39.80 -10.28
C ALA A 25 23.58 39.76 -11.70
N GLY A 26 22.25 39.61 -11.84
CA GLY A 26 21.55 39.53 -13.12
C GLY A 26 20.67 38.29 -13.27
N SER A 27 20.21 38.04 -14.50
CA SER A 27 19.49 36.82 -14.90
C SER A 27 20.39 35.95 -15.78
N PHE A 28 20.40 34.65 -15.51
CA PHE A 28 21.22 33.67 -16.20
C PHE A 28 20.36 32.48 -16.64
N GLU A 29 20.51 32.03 -17.88
CA GLU A 29 19.81 30.85 -18.41
C GLU A 29 20.69 29.59 -18.30
N ALA A 30 20.08 28.46 -17.95
CA ALA A 30 20.64 27.13 -18.18
C ALA A 30 19.56 26.13 -18.63
N ARG A 31 20.00 24.99 -19.15
CA ARG A 31 19.12 23.86 -19.50
C ARG A 31 19.59 22.56 -18.90
N SER A 32 18.65 21.72 -18.44
CA SER A 32 18.99 20.36 -18.02
C SER A 32 19.38 19.51 -19.23
N ARG A 33 20.48 18.76 -19.10
CA ARG A 33 20.97 17.83 -20.13
C ARG A 33 20.17 16.53 -20.14
N ALA A 34 20.47 15.62 -21.07
CA ALA A 34 19.90 14.26 -21.16
C ALA A 34 19.86 13.50 -19.82
N THR A 35 20.84 13.74 -18.95
CA THR A 35 20.96 13.11 -17.62
C THR A 35 20.23 13.87 -16.51
N GLY A 36 19.47 14.91 -16.85
CA GLY A 36 18.89 15.88 -15.92
C GLY A 36 19.91 16.90 -15.39
N ALA A 37 21.21 16.73 -15.62
CA ALA A 37 22.25 17.59 -15.07
C ALA A 37 22.15 19.04 -15.57
N VAL A 38 22.29 19.99 -14.65
CA VAL A 38 22.30 21.44 -14.92
C VAL A 38 23.68 22.00 -14.63
N TYR A 39 24.33 22.52 -15.67
CA TYR A 39 25.60 23.22 -15.56
C TYR A 39 25.38 24.70 -15.85
N ALA A 40 25.84 25.56 -14.95
CA ALA A 40 25.85 27.00 -15.13
C ALA A 40 27.10 27.60 -14.49
N ASP A 41 27.56 28.74 -14.98
CA ASP A 41 28.59 29.54 -14.33
C ASP A 41 27.92 30.76 -13.73
N LEU A 42 27.77 30.77 -12.40
CA LEU A 42 26.95 31.74 -11.68
C LEU A 42 27.82 32.39 -10.59
N PRO A 43 27.80 33.74 -10.47
CA PRO A 43 28.36 34.41 -9.30
C PRO A 43 27.77 33.86 -7.99
N SER A 44 28.55 33.89 -6.91
CA SER A 44 28.01 33.52 -5.60
C SER A 44 26.91 34.48 -5.17
N GLY A 45 25.84 33.97 -4.60
CA GLY A 45 24.69 34.78 -4.21
C GLY A 45 23.40 33.97 -4.09
N LYS A 46 22.31 34.69 -3.80
CA LYS A 46 20.96 34.14 -3.73
C LYS A 46 20.26 34.34 -5.07
N TYR A 47 19.64 33.29 -5.56
CA TYR A 47 18.91 33.26 -6.81
C TYR A 47 17.47 32.79 -6.57
N ARG A 48 16.56 33.37 -7.33
CA ARG A 48 15.25 32.82 -7.61
C ARG A 48 15.37 31.99 -8.89
N VAL A 49 15.13 30.70 -8.82
CA VAL A 49 15.28 29.78 -9.95
C VAL A 49 13.91 29.37 -10.46
N THR A 50 13.55 29.82 -11.65
CA THR A 50 12.28 29.45 -12.30
C THR A 50 12.52 28.30 -13.27
N LEU A 51 11.73 27.22 -13.15
CA LEU A 51 11.83 26.04 -13.99
C LEU A 51 10.62 25.94 -14.91
N TYR A 52 10.89 25.73 -16.20
CA TYR A 52 9.88 25.59 -17.23
C TYR A 52 10.16 24.38 -18.13
N LYS A 53 9.13 23.56 -18.34
CA LYS A 53 9.09 22.52 -19.37
C LYS A 53 7.62 22.25 -19.72
N PRO A 54 7.23 22.26 -21.02
CA PRO A 54 5.89 21.86 -21.42
C PRO A 54 5.52 20.47 -20.89
N GLY A 55 4.31 20.32 -20.36
CA GLY A 55 3.81 19.08 -19.76
C GLY A 55 4.24 18.84 -18.30
N TYR A 56 4.85 19.84 -17.66
CA TYR A 56 5.22 19.80 -16.24
C TYR A 56 4.77 21.08 -15.54
N GLY A 57 4.49 20.95 -14.24
CA GLY A 57 4.14 22.07 -13.39
C GLY A 57 5.30 23.05 -13.23
N PHE A 58 5.10 24.30 -13.65
CA PHE A 58 6.11 25.34 -13.51
C PHE A 58 6.25 25.70 -12.05
N LYS A 59 7.49 25.92 -11.61
CA LYS A 59 7.74 26.34 -10.23
C LYS A 59 8.95 27.23 -10.13
N THR A 60 9.00 27.95 -9.04
CA THR A 60 10.12 28.82 -8.69
C THR A 60 10.63 28.44 -7.32
N VAL A 61 11.95 28.31 -7.18
CA VAL A 61 12.59 27.90 -5.92
C VAL A 61 13.74 28.84 -5.56
N PRO A 62 13.93 29.18 -4.28
CA PRO A 62 15.11 29.90 -3.83
C PRO A 62 16.32 28.98 -3.84
N LEU A 63 17.48 29.48 -4.29
CA LEU A 63 18.74 28.75 -4.30
C LEU A 63 19.90 29.66 -3.92
N GLU A 64 20.81 29.17 -3.08
CA GLU A 64 22.07 29.85 -2.76
C GLU A 64 23.24 29.17 -3.49
N ILE A 65 24.06 29.98 -4.15
CA ILE A 65 25.25 29.57 -4.89
C ILE A 65 26.51 30.06 -4.14
N PRO A 66 27.53 29.20 -3.93
CA PRO A 66 27.60 27.80 -4.36
C PRO A 66 26.73 26.87 -3.50
N THR A 67 26.20 25.81 -4.11
CA THR A 67 25.47 24.77 -3.39
C THR A 67 26.44 23.85 -2.64
N LYS A 68 26.05 23.34 -1.46
CA LYS A 68 26.86 22.38 -0.69
C LYS A 68 27.00 21.02 -1.38
N ALA A 69 26.00 20.65 -2.17
CA ALA A 69 25.92 19.45 -2.98
C ALA A 69 25.06 19.75 -4.22
N PRO A 70 25.15 18.94 -5.30
CA PRO A 70 24.26 19.09 -6.45
C PRO A 70 22.80 19.13 -6.01
N TYR A 71 22.12 20.24 -6.32
CA TYR A 71 20.73 20.46 -5.95
C TYR A 71 19.81 19.52 -6.73
N GLN A 72 18.71 19.07 -6.12
CA GLN A 72 17.82 18.07 -6.73
C GLN A 72 16.47 18.72 -7.05
N PHE A 73 16.40 19.37 -8.21
CA PHE A 73 15.17 19.97 -8.69
C PHE A 73 14.15 18.88 -9.06
N ARG A 74 12.92 19.03 -8.58
CA ARG A 74 11.82 18.09 -8.84
C ARG A 74 10.71 18.79 -9.61
N LEU A 75 10.26 18.19 -10.71
CA LEU A 75 9.08 18.63 -11.43
C LEU A 75 7.97 17.60 -11.26
N LEU A 76 6.73 18.06 -11.35
CA LEU A 76 5.54 17.22 -11.35
C LEU A 76 4.96 17.25 -12.75
N THR A 77 4.69 16.09 -13.33
CA THR A 77 4.02 15.99 -14.63
C THR A 77 2.62 16.60 -14.56
N ASP A 78 2.20 17.34 -15.60
CA ASP A 78 0.84 17.83 -15.75
C ASP A 78 -0.15 16.65 -15.80
N GLY A 79 -1.20 16.68 -14.98
CA GLY A 79 -2.22 15.63 -14.99
C GLY A 79 -3.27 15.82 -13.91
N LEU A 80 -3.96 14.73 -13.56
CA LEU A 80 -4.89 14.67 -12.44
C LEU A 80 -4.41 13.63 -11.43
N LEU A 81 -4.15 14.06 -10.20
CA LEU A 81 -3.77 13.20 -9.08
C LEU A 81 -4.37 13.74 -7.80
N GLY A 82 -4.75 12.89 -6.86
CA GLY A 82 -5.23 13.32 -5.56
C GLY A 82 -5.02 12.31 -4.44
N TYR A 83 -5.19 12.77 -3.20
CA TYR A 83 -5.26 11.92 -2.01
C TYR A 83 -5.92 12.69 -0.86
N MET A 84 -6.44 11.96 0.13
CA MET A 84 -6.92 12.55 1.39
C MET A 84 -5.77 12.72 2.38
N TRP A 85 -5.83 13.77 3.22
CA TRP A 85 -4.88 14.01 4.28
C TRP A 85 -5.53 14.49 5.60
N PRO A 86 -5.45 13.73 6.70
CA PRO A 86 -4.89 12.37 6.80
C PRO A 86 -5.64 11.36 5.91
N LYS A 87 -4.96 10.28 5.50
CA LYS A 87 -5.54 9.22 4.65
C LYS A 87 -6.50 8.28 5.39
N TRP A 88 -6.47 8.31 6.71
CA TRP A 88 -7.33 7.54 7.59
C TRP A 88 -7.81 8.43 8.72
N VAL A 89 -9.09 8.29 9.06
CA VAL A 89 -9.71 9.04 10.16
C VAL A 89 -10.80 8.19 10.81
N GLN A 90 -11.31 8.63 11.95
CA GLN A 90 -12.56 8.13 12.49
C GLN A 90 -13.74 8.94 11.95
N SER A 91 -14.91 8.33 11.95
CA SER A 91 -16.17 8.99 11.62
C SER A 91 -16.34 10.32 12.38
N GLY A 92 -16.85 11.33 11.68
CA GLY A 92 -17.01 12.69 12.23
C GLY A 92 -15.73 13.54 12.29
N GLN A 93 -14.54 12.94 12.14
CA GLN A 93 -13.31 13.71 11.92
C GLN A 93 -13.23 14.19 10.46
N SER A 94 -12.28 15.06 10.15
CA SER A 94 -12.15 15.64 8.80
C SER A 94 -10.76 15.39 8.21
N SER A 95 -10.73 15.18 6.90
CA SER A 95 -9.51 15.17 6.10
C SER A 95 -9.58 16.24 5.03
N GLU A 96 -8.42 16.82 4.72
CA GLU A 96 -8.21 17.67 3.55
C GLU A 96 -8.15 16.81 2.30
N PHE A 97 -8.80 17.18 1.20
CA PHE A 97 -8.45 16.60 -0.09
C PHE A 97 -7.35 17.45 -0.74
N ARG A 98 -6.32 16.78 -1.26
CA ARG A 98 -5.18 17.42 -1.91
C ARG A 98 -5.12 16.93 -3.33
N VAL A 99 -5.34 17.82 -4.29
CA VAL A 99 -5.47 17.46 -5.70
C VAL A 99 -4.56 18.35 -6.54
N HIS A 100 -3.78 17.69 -7.40
CA HIS A 100 -3.08 18.30 -8.51
C HIS A 100 -3.93 18.19 -9.77
N ALA A 101 -4.27 19.32 -10.36
CA ALA A 101 -4.92 19.41 -11.67
C ALA A 101 -4.48 20.68 -12.40
N VAL A 102 -4.26 20.58 -13.71
CA VAL A 102 -3.92 21.75 -14.58
C VAL A 102 -5.12 22.36 -15.28
N GLU A 103 -6.30 21.82 -15.04
CA GLU A 103 -7.61 22.30 -15.51
C GLU A 103 -8.65 22.10 -14.40
N ALA A 104 -9.85 22.65 -14.58
CA ALA A 104 -10.93 22.50 -13.62
C ALA A 104 -11.31 21.03 -13.46
N TYR A 105 -11.63 20.63 -12.22
CA TYR A 105 -12.05 19.27 -11.91
C TYR A 105 -13.23 19.28 -10.95
N LYS A 106 -13.97 18.17 -10.94
CA LYS A 106 -15.02 17.91 -9.95
C LYS A 106 -14.66 16.74 -9.05
N LEU A 107 -15.16 16.78 -7.83
CA LEU A 107 -15.08 15.69 -6.86
C LEU A 107 -16.46 15.15 -6.49
N SER A 108 -16.51 13.85 -6.25
CA SER A 108 -17.64 13.16 -5.62
C SER A 108 -17.12 12.09 -4.66
N LEU A 109 -17.82 11.90 -3.55
CA LEU A 109 -17.46 10.92 -2.52
C LEU A 109 -18.27 9.65 -2.70
N TRP A 110 -17.58 8.51 -2.70
CA TRP A 110 -18.15 7.19 -2.93
C TRP A 110 -17.73 6.23 -1.84
N ARG A 111 -18.63 5.31 -1.46
CA ARG A 111 -18.31 4.18 -0.58
C ARG A 111 -18.17 2.91 -1.43
N TYR A 112 -17.13 2.14 -1.17
CA TYR A 112 -16.80 0.94 -1.94
C TYR A 112 -17.20 -0.29 -1.13
N GLY A 113 -18.32 -0.89 -1.51
CA GLY A 113 -18.87 -2.13 -0.93
C GLY A 113 -19.16 -3.17 -2.03
N TRP A 114 -20.20 -3.99 -1.88
CA TRP A 114 -20.61 -4.89 -2.99
C TRP A 114 -21.02 -4.08 -4.24
N GLN A 115 -21.65 -2.93 -4.02
CA GLN A 115 -21.88 -1.90 -5.02
C GLN A 115 -21.10 -0.64 -4.62
N LYS A 116 -20.67 0.14 -5.62
CA LYS A 116 -20.17 1.49 -5.36
C LYS A 116 -21.38 2.40 -5.08
N GLU A 117 -21.39 3.02 -3.91
CA GLU A 117 -22.48 3.91 -3.48
C GLU A 117 -22.02 5.36 -3.57
N LEU A 118 -22.69 6.20 -4.36
CA LEU A 118 -22.46 7.65 -4.33
C LEU A 118 -22.97 8.19 -2.99
N VAL A 119 -22.06 8.68 -2.15
CA VAL A 119 -22.41 9.30 -0.87
C VAL A 119 -22.93 10.72 -1.11
N ARG A 120 -22.15 11.53 -1.84
CA ARG A 120 -22.54 12.88 -2.26
C ARG A 120 -21.61 13.46 -3.32
N PRO A 121 -22.10 14.35 -4.19
CA PRO A 121 -21.25 15.29 -4.90
C PRO A 121 -20.51 16.19 -3.90
N ILE A 122 -19.26 16.53 -4.20
CA ILE A 122 -18.47 17.45 -3.38
C ILE A 122 -18.47 18.84 -4.02
N GLY A 123 -18.09 18.96 -5.30
CA GLY A 123 -18.10 20.24 -5.99
C GLY A 123 -17.19 20.29 -7.21
N TRP A 124 -17.20 21.44 -7.88
CA TRP A 124 -16.24 21.83 -8.92
C TRP A 124 -15.16 22.71 -8.32
N TYR A 125 -13.96 22.60 -8.89
CA TYR A 125 -12.73 23.19 -8.40
C TYR A 125 -11.96 23.81 -9.54
N ASP A 126 -11.91 25.13 -9.52
CA ASP A 126 -11.07 25.99 -10.33
C ASP A 126 -10.67 27.21 -9.48
N GLU A 127 -9.39 27.38 -9.16
CA GLU A 127 -8.96 28.49 -8.32
C GLU A 127 -8.82 29.79 -9.13
N HIS A 128 -9.92 30.32 -9.69
CA HIS A 128 -10.08 31.64 -10.33
C HIS A 128 -8.95 32.15 -11.29
N GLY A 129 -8.08 31.25 -11.76
CA GLY A 129 -6.94 31.52 -12.62
C GLY A 129 -6.45 30.25 -13.32
N PRO A 130 -5.83 30.36 -14.51
CA PRO A 130 -5.34 29.21 -15.24
C PRO A 130 -4.36 28.39 -14.39
N ARG A 131 -4.55 27.06 -14.33
CA ARG A 131 -3.70 26.12 -13.60
C ARG A 131 -3.59 26.40 -12.10
N ALA A 132 -4.51 27.14 -11.49
CA ALA A 132 -4.37 27.54 -10.09
C ALA A 132 -4.47 26.36 -9.09
N THR A 133 -5.12 25.26 -9.47
CA THR A 133 -5.14 24.00 -8.70
C THR A 133 -3.92 23.10 -8.95
N MET A 134 -2.96 23.56 -9.76
CA MET A 134 -1.75 22.81 -10.05
C MET A 134 -0.85 22.83 -8.82
N GLN A 135 -0.66 21.67 -8.22
CA GLN A 135 0.32 21.50 -7.15
C GLN A 135 1.74 21.39 -7.70
N ILE A 136 2.72 21.63 -6.84
CA ILE A 136 4.15 21.40 -7.13
C ILE A 136 4.74 20.37 -6.16
N THR A 137 5.92 19.86 -6.49
CA THR A 137 6.70 18.99 -5.59
C THR A 137 7.76 19.79 -4.82
N PRO A 138 8.05 19.44 -3.56
CA PRO A 138 9.28 19.86 -2.91
C PRO A 138 10.51 19.33 -3.67
N ASP A 139 11.65 20.01 -3.54
CA ASP A 139 12.92 19.51 -4.07
C ASP A 139 13.58 18.48 -3.14
N GLY A 140 14.52 17.70 -3.66
CA GLY A 140 15.19 16.64 -2.89
C GLY A 140 14.38 15.34 -2.77
N ASP A 141 14.58 14.63 -1.67
CA ASP A 141 13.89 13.38 -1.34
C ASP A 141 12.69 13.61 -0.42
N TYR A 142 11.64 14.16 -1.00
CA TYR A 142 10.39 14.38 -0.27
C TYR A 142 9.65 13.08 0.08
N THR A 143 10.15 11.89 -0.33
CA THR A 143 9.56 10.64 0.17
C THR A 143 9.75 10.48 1.67
N GLN A 144 10.73 11.15 2.26
CA GLN A 144 10.98 11.14 3.70
C GLN A 144 10.09 12.12 4.48
N THR A 145 9.62 13.19 3.85
CA THR A 145 8.98 14.35 4.51
C THR A 145 7.55 14.61 4.07
N GLY A 146 7.08 13.95 3.02
CA GLY A 146 5.79 14.22 2.40
C GLY A 146 5.86 15.24 1.27
N ILE A 147 4.85 15.19 0.40
CA ILE A 147 4.69 16.07 -0.76
C ILE A 147 4.12 17.44 -0.40
N GLN A 148 3.42 17.55 0.73
CA GLN A 148 2.93 18.81 1.30
C GLN A 148 2.09 19.65 0.32
N TRP A 149 1.24 18.99 -0.47
CA TRP A 149 0.26 19.70 -1.30
C TRP A 149 -0.66 20.56 -0.44
N ASN A 150 -1.13 21.66 -1.02
CA ASN A 150 -1.82 22.76 -0.35
C ASN A 150 -0.99 23.55 0.68
N ALA A 151 0.34 23.37 0.75
CA ALA A 151 1.19 24.21 1.61
C ALA A 151 1.57 25.55 0.98
N GLN A 152 1.50 25.69 -0.36
CA GLN A 152 1.88 26.90 -1.09
C GLN A 152 0.69 27.48 -1.85
N GLY A 153 0.40 28.78 -1.69
CA GLY A 153 -0.72 29.45 -2.36
C GLY A 153 -2.06 29.38 -1.61
N TYR A 154 -2.21 28.44 -0.67
CA TYR A 154 -3.42 28.25 0.14
C TYR A 154 -3.38 29.07 1.45
N THR A 155 -3.15 30.38 1.31
CA THR A 155 -3.02 31.31 2.46
C THR A 155 -4.36 31.65 3.12
N SER A 156 -5.46 31.57 2.37
CA SER A 156 -6.81 31.67 2.93
C SER A 156 -7.24 30.33 3.51
N PRO A 157 -7.74 30.28 4.76
CA PRO A 157 -8.37 29.08 5.31
C PRO A 157 -9.51 28.53 4.45
N THR A 158 -10.17 29.38 3.66
CA THR A 158 -11.26 28.97 2.75
C THR A 158 -10.78 28.23 1.50
N HIS A 159 -9.48 28.33 1.15
CA HIS A 159 -8.91 27.58 0.03
C HIS A 159 -8.58 26.14 0.43
N LYS A 160 -8.27 25.89 1.71
CA LYS A 160 -8.12 24.53 2.22
C LYS A 160 -9.47 23.90 2.42
N GLN A 161 -9.67 22.74 1.82
CA GLN A 161 -10.99 22.14 1.77
C GLN A 161 -10.99 20.78 2.45
N TYR A 162 -11.85 20.71 3.46
CA TYR A 162 -12.00 19.57 4.34
C TYR A 162 -13.33 18.88 4.08
N ILE A 163 -13.29 17.55 4.16
CA ILE A 163 -14.47 16.70 4.11
C ILE A 163 -14.57 16.01 5.47
N THR A 164 -15.71 16.15 6.12
CA THR A 164 -16.04 15.35 7.31
C THR A 164 -16.37 13.92 6.90
N ALA A 165 -15.78 12.96 7.62
CA ALA A 165 -15.94 11.54 7.41
C ALA A 165 -17.38 11.11 7.68
N PRO A 166 -17.99 10.30 6.80
CA PRO A 166 -19.34 9.77 7.01
C PRO A 166 -19.48 8.97 8.30
N GLU A 167 -20.71 8.79 8.76
CA GLU A 167 -21.04 7.99 9.96
C GLU A 167 -20.66 6.51 9.81
N ARG A 168 -20.95 5.93 8.65
CA ARG A 168 -20.69 4.52 8.34
C ARG A 168 -19.19 4.30 8.12
N SER A 169 -18.61 3.33 8.81
CA SER A 169 -17.24 2.88 8.58
C SER A 169 -17.09 2.21 7.20
N GLY A 170 -15.87 2.22 6.65
CA GLY A 170 -15.58 1.56 5.38
C GLY A 170 -14.48 2.19 4.55
N LEU A 171 -14.27 1.59 3.38
CA LEU A 171 -13.41 2.12 2.33
C LEU A 171 -14.19 3.11 1.48
N TYR A 172 -13.73 4.36 1.49
CA TYR A 172 -14.27 5.42 0.65
C TYR A 172 -13.27 5.78 -0.44
N TYR A 173 -13.77 6.37 -1.51
CA TYR A 173 -12.96 6.98 -2.54
C TYR A 173 -13.52 8.35 -2.89
N LEU A 174 -12.62 9.28 -3.17
CA LEU A 174 -12.96 10.47 -3.93
C LEU A 174 -12.74 10.16 -5.40
N HIS A 175 -13.75 10.44 -6.22
CA HIS A 175 -13.68 10.40 -7.67
C HIS A 175 -13.37 11.80 -8.17
N ALA A 176 -12.16 12.02 -8.69
CA ALA A 176 -11.80 13.24 -9.37
C ALA A 176 -11.96 13.08 -10.88
N LYS A 177 -12.58 14.06 -11.53
CA LYS A 177 -12.78 14.09 -12.98
C LYS A 177 -12.59 15.49 -13.52
N THR A 178 -11.75 15.66 -14.54
CA THR A 178 -11.55 16.96 -15.18
C THR A 178 -12.63 17.28 -16.23
N GLU A 179 -12.67 18.53 -16.71
CA GLU A 179 -13.51 18.93 -17.85
C GLU A 179 -13.21 18.12 -19.13
N SER A 180 -11.94 17.80 -19.38
CA SER A 180 -11.54 16.96 -20.53
C SER A 180 -11.84 15.47 -20.35
N GLY A 181 -12.31 15.05 -19.16
CA GLY A 181 -12.73 13.68 -18.87
C GLY A 181 -11.65 12.79 -18.26
N VAL A 182 -10.48 13.33 -17.88
CA VAL A 182 -9.46 12.57 -17.15
C VAL A 182 -10.02 12.18 -15.78
N PHE A 183 -9.87 10.91 -15.41
CA PHE A 183 -10.39 10.36 -14.15
C PHE A 183 -9.26 9.85 -13.26
N PHE A 184 -9.30 10.20 -11.98
CA PHE A 184 -8.41 9.67 -10.97
C PHE A 184 -9.13 9.52 -9.63
N PRO A 185 -9.31 8.29 -9.13
CA PRO A 185 -9.87 8.04 -7.82
C PRO A 185 -8.77 7.80 -6.77
N PHE A 186 -9.03 8.20 -5.54
CA PHE A 186 -8.10 7.96 -4.43
C PHE A 186 -8.81 7.54 -3.14
N PRO A 187 -8.24 6.58 -2.39
CA PRO A 187 -8.90 5.98 -1.24
C PRO A 187 -8.90 6.92 -0.03
N TRP A 188 -9.85 6.64 0.87
CA TRP A 188 -9.95 7.21 2.20
C TRP A 188 -10.49 6.15 3.17
N ILE A 189 -9.75 5.89 4.24
CA ILE A 189 -10.14 4.90 5.24
C ILE A 189 -10.93 5.62 6.34
N VAL A 190 -12.17 5.18 6.57
CA VAL A 190 -13.03 5.74 7.62
C VAL A 190 -13.33 4.65 8.63
N ALA A 191 -12.64 4.74 9.78
CA ALA A 191 -12.94 3.96 10.97
C ALA A 191 -14.20 4.46 11.67
N PRO A 192 -14.91 3.64 12.45
CA PRO A 192 -16.05 4.11 13.21
C PRO A 192 -15.59 5.04 14.36
N ALA A 193 -16.50 5.91 14.83
CA ALA A 193 -16.25 6.69 16.05
C ALA A 193 -16.31 5.83 17.31
N LYS A 194 -17.13 4.77 17.29
CA LYS A 194 -17.26 3.72 18.31
C LYS A 194 -17.56 2.41 17.59
N PRO A 195 -17.09 1.26 18.11
CA PRO A 195 -17.40 -0.05 17.53
C PRO A 195 -18.89 -0.20 17.20
N SER A 196 -19.18 -0.62 15.96
CA SER A 196 -20.52 -0.72 15.40
C SER A 196 -20.86 -2.11 14.86
N ALA A 197 -19.87 -3.01 14.83
CA ALA A 197 -20.01 -4.39 14.41
C ALA A 197 -19.14 -5.33 15.26
N ASP A 198 -19.41 -6.64 15.20
CA ASP A 198 -18.61 -7.67 15.87
C ASP A 198 -17.29 -8.00 15.14
N VAL A 199 -17.16 -7.56 13.89
CA VAL A 199 -16.01 -7.83 13.01
C VAL A 199 -15.22 -6.55 12.78
N ALA A 200 -13.92 -6.59 13.05
CA ALA A 200 -12.97 -5.58 12.59
C ALA A 200 -12.18 -6.08 11.39
N VAL A 201 -11.98 -5.23 10.39
CA VAL A 201 -11.17 -5.50 9.21
C VAL A 201 -10.06 -4.45 9.11
N LEU A 202 -8.82 -4.88 8.91
CA LEU A 202 -7.69 -3.98 8.68
C LEU A 202 -7.43 -3.76 7.19
N ALA A 203 -7.35 -2.49 6.80
CA ALA A 203 -6.74 -2.07 5.55
C ALA A 203 -5.22 -2.21 5.67
N SER A 204 -4.56 -2.84 4.69
CA SER A 204 -3.09 -2.98 4.70
C SER A 204 -2.38 -1.67 4.33
N ASN A 205 -2.72 -0.55 4.96
CA ASN A 205 -2.31 0.79 4.53
C ASN A 205 -0.81 1.04 4.71
N ILE A 206 -0.13 0.32 5.61
CA ILE A 206 1.33 0.34 5.74
C ILE A 206 1.95 -0.30 4.49
N ASN A 207 1.36 -1.42 4.03
CA ASN A 207 1.76 -2.08 2.79
C ASN A 207 1.56 -1.17 1.57
N TRP A 208 0.43 -0.47 1.48
CA TRP A 208 0.21 0.49 0.39
C TRP A 208 1.32 1.55 0.34
N ASN A 209 1.73 2.10 1.48
CA ASN A 209 2.81 3.08 1.55
C ASN A 209 4.20 2.48 1.23
N ALA A 210 4.47 1.24 1.66
CA ALA A 210 5.73 0.56 1.40
C ALA A 210 5.93 0.25 -0.10
N TYR A 211 4.86 -0.04 -0.83
CA TYR A 211 4.86 -0.24 -2.27
C TYR A 211 4.73 1.08 -3.07
N ASN A 212 4.29 2.17 -2.43
CA ASN A 212 4.10 3.46 -3.09
C ASN A 212 5.43 4.10 -3.52
N ASN A 213 5.68 4.08 -4.82
CA ASN A 213 6.84 4.68 -5.46
C ASN A 213 6.61 6.10 -5.98
N PHE A 214 5.53 6.78 -5.56
CA PHE A 214 5.37 8.21 -5.79
C PHE A 214 6.46 8.98 -5.03
N GLY A 215 7.13 9.90 -5.72
CA GLY A 215 8.37 10.55 -5.27
C GLY A 215 9.65 9.87 -5.74
N GLY A 216 9.56 8.66 -6.32
CA GLY A 216 10.70 7.92 -6.88
C GLY A 216 11.38 6.95 -5.92
N ARG A 217 10.85 6.79 -4.69
CA ARG A 217 11.29 5.82 -3.70
C ARG A 217 10.12 5.04 -3.10
N SER A 218 10.36 3.76 -2.86
CA SER A 218 9.51 2.85 -2.09
C SER A 218 10.41 1.79 -1.44
N ASN A 219 9.86 0.85 -0.69
CA ASN A 219 10.67 -0.27 -0.20
C ASN A 219 11.21 -1.16 -1.35
N TYR A 220 10.57 -1.14 -2.52
CA TYR A 220 10.97 -1.96 -3.66
C TYR A 220 11.76 -1.20 -4.74
N ILE A 221 11.83 0.13 -4.63
CA ILE A 221 12.55 1.01 -5.54
C ILE A 221 13.41 1.95 -4.71
N LEU A 222 14.73 1.81 -4.80
CA LEU A 222 15.70 2.65 -4.08
C LEU A 222 15.47 2.65 -2.56
N ALA A 223 15.19 1.46 -1.99
CA ALA A 223 14.81 1.25 -0.59
C ALA A 223 15.69 2.02 0.41
N GLU A 224 17.01 1.97 0.22
CA GLU A 224 17.99 2.54 1.14
C GLU A 224 17.92 4.07 1.18
N LYS A 225 18.07 4.71 0.02
CA LYS A 225 18.11 6.16 -0.18
C LYS A 225 18.16 6.47 -1.68
N PHE A 226 18.01 7.75 -2.05
CA PHE A 226 18.27 8.14 -3.43
C PHE A 226 19.74 7.96 -3.84
N PRO A 227 20.00 7.51 -5.08
CA PRO A 227 21.30 7.64 -5.70
C PRO A 227 21.63 9.13 -5.97
N PRO A 228 22.91 9.49 -6.13
CA PRO A 228 23.35 10.87 -6.27
C PRO A 228 22.86 11.56 -7.57
N ARG A 229 22.41 10.77 -8.56
CA ARG A 229 21.84 11.25 -9.81
C ARG A 229 20.52 10.54 -10.10
N PRO A 230 19.56 11.22 -10.76
CA PRO A 230 18.30 10.60 -11.15
C PRO A 230 18.52 9.48 -12.17
N THR A 231 17.51 8.62 -12.29
CA THR A 231 17.53 7.49 -13.21
C THR A 231 17.33 7.99 -14.64
N VAL A 232 18.19 7.62 -15.58
CA VAL A 232 17.97 7.86 -17.02
C VAL A 232 17.31 6.63 -17.63
N ASN A 233 17.84 5.45 -17.31
CA ASN A 233 17.26 4.18 -17.71
C ASN A 233 17.38 3.18 -16.56
N ALA A 234 16.25 2.72 -16.04
CA ALA A 234 16.23 1.85 -14.87
C ALA A 234 17.10 0.60 -15.03
N ARG A 235 17.08 -0.06 -16.21
CA ARG A 235 17.87 -1.27 -16.47
C ARG A 235 19.36 -1.03 -16.63
N MET A 236 19.77 0.20 -16.92
CA MET A 236 21.18 0.58 -17.08
C MET A 236 21.75 1.34 -15.88
N ASP A 237 20.90 1.89 -15.01
CA ASP A 237 21.34 2.69 -13.87
C ASP A 237 21.12 2.01 -12.51
N LEU A 238 20.07 1.22 -12.34
CA LEU A 238 19.76 0.62 -11.03
C LEU A 238 20.58 -0.65 -10.81
N LYS A 239 21.26 -0.73 -9.66
CA LYS A 239 22.08 -1.89 -9.24
C LYS A 239 21.36 -3.23 -9.38
N ARG A 240 20.04 -3.26 -9.16
CA ARG A 240 19.20 -4.45 -9.33
C ARG A 240 19.30 -5.09 -10.72
N TYR A 241 19.58 -4.31 -11.75
CA TYR A 241 19.72 -4.81 -13.12
C TYR A 241 21.17 -4.83 -13.60
N THR A 242 22.06 -4.01 -13.01
CA THR A 242 23.41 -3.79 -13.50
C THR A 242 24.49 -4.51 -12.72
N ASP A 243 24.24 -4.91 -11.47
CA ASP A 243 25.18 -5.69 -10.67
C ASP A 243 24.62 -7.12 -10.48
N PRO A 244 25.23 -8.15 -11.09
CA PRO A 244 24.78 -9.54 -10.93
C PRO A 244 24.91 -10.06 -9.49
N ARG A 245 25.62 -9.34 -8.62
CA ARG A 245 25.74 -9.65 -7.19
C ARG A 245 24.75 -8.85 -6.34
N HIS A 246 23.88 -8.06 -6.96
CA HIS A 246 22.90 -7.27 -6.23
C HIS A 246 21.96 -8.17 -5.43
N LEU A 247 21.96 -7.97 -4.11
CA LEU A 247 20.98 -8.54 -3.21
C LEU A 247 20.05 -7.42 -2.72
N LEU A 248 18.75 -7.68 -2.76
CA LEU A 248 17.78 -6.81 -2.12
C LEU A 248 18.04 -6.77 -0.61
N PHE A 249 17.89 -5.58 -0.03
CA PHE A 249 17.88 -5.38 1.41
C PHE A 249 19.17 -5.78 2.14
N THR A 250 20.29 -5.15 1.76
CA THR A 250 21.62 -5.41 2.34
C THR A 250 22.21 -4.20 3.06
N SER A 251 21.41 -3.15 3.28
CA SER A 251 21.83 -1.97 4.03
C SER A 251 21.51 -2.11 5.51
N LYS A 252 22.35 -1.48 6.34
CA LYS A 252 22.05 -1.31 7.78
C LYS A 252 21.04 -0.20 8.05
N GLU A 253 20.95 0.76 7.13
CA GLU A 253 20.14 1.96 7.28
C GLU A 253 19.25 2.16 6.05
N TYR A 254 17.99 2.49 6.29
CA TYR A 254 16.99 2.80 5.28
C TYR A 254 16.37 4.15 5.63
N ALA A 255 16.37 5.07 4.69
CA ALA A 255 15.70 6.36 4.87
C ALA A 255 14.18 6.18 4.91
N SER A 256 13.50 7.06 5.64
CA SER A 256 12.07 6.95 5.92
C SER A 256 11.17 7.10 4.68
N LEU A 257 9.91 6.70 4.85
CA LEU A 257 8.81 6.86 3.91
C LEU A 257 7.63 7.52 4.62
N SER A 258 7.28 8.72 4.18
CA SER A 258 6.11 9.46 4.65
C SER A 258 4.84 8.96 3.96
N PHE A 259 3.75 8.93 4.71
CA PHE A 259 2.41 8.67 4.21
C PHE A 259 1.80 9.89 3.50
N ASP A 260 2.36 11.10 3.62
CA ASP A 260 1.84 12.31 2.96
C ASP A 260 2.20 12.36 1.47
N ARG A 261 1.66 11.43 0.68
CA ARG A 261 1.93 11.26 -0.75
C ARG A 261 0.72 10.66 -1.48
N PRO A 262 0.44 11.02 -2.74
CA PRO A 262 -0.51 10.30 -3.58
C PRO A 262 -0.16 8.81 -3.66
N GLU A 263 -1.17 7.95 -3.77
CA GLU A 263 -1.00 6.49 -3.92
C GLU A 263 -1.65 6.00 -5.23
N PRO A 264 -1.05 6.28 -6.41
CA PRO A 264 -1.62 5.83 -7.69
C PRO A 264 -1.78 4.31 -7.81
N ILE A 265 -1.08 3.54 -6.97
CA ILE A 265 -1.21 2.08 -6.92
C ILE A 265 -2.59 1.61 -6.44
N ASN A 266 -3.35 2.47 -5.75
CA ASN A 266 -4.69 2.20 -5.23
C ASN A 266 -5.81 2.59 -6.21
N PHE A 267 -5.48 2.85 -7.47
CA PHE A 267 -6.41 3.20 -8.53
C PHE A 267 -7.40 2.06 -8.82
N ILE A 268 -8.69 2.39 -8.94
CA ILE A 268 -9.78 1.49 -9.35
C ILE A 268 -10.57 2.22 -10.42
N ALA A 269 -10.76 1.66 -11.62
CA ALA A 269 -11.39 2.41 -12.70
C ALA A 269 -12.85 2.82 -12.37
N GLU A 270 -13.36 3.87 -13.01
CA GLU A 270 -14.70 4.44 -12.75
C GLU A 270 -15.77 3.35 -12.84
N GLU A 271 -15.77 2.61 -13.95
CA GLU A 271 -16.76 1.57 -14.27
C GLU A 271 -16.44 0.18 -13.73
N GLU A 272 -15.26 -0.03 -13.12
CA GLU A 272 -14.84 -1.34 -12.63
C GLU A 272 -15.80 -1.85 -11.55
N GLN A 273 -16.34 -3.05 -11.73
CA GLN A 273 -17.20 -3.74 -10.78
C GLN A 273 -16.40 -4.66 -9.87
N ILE A 274 -16.97 -5.02 -8.72
CA ILE A 274 -16.29 -5.88 -7.74
C ILE A 274 -15.99 -7.29 -8.29
N THR A 275 -16.74 -7.76 -9.28
CA THR A 275 -16.53 -9.05 -9.94
C THR A 275 -15.64 -8.97 -11.17
N ASP A 276 -15.10 -7.80 -11.51
CA ASP A 276 -14.22 -7.64 -12.67
C ASP A 276 -12.79 -8.11 -12.34
N PRO A 277 -12.06 -8.63 -13.34
CA PRO A 277 -10.66 -8.98 -13.18
C PRO A 277 -9.81 -7.79 -12.70
N ILE A 278 -8.91 -8.04 -11.76
CA ILE A 278 -7.99 -7.04 -11.22
C ILE A 278 -6.75 -7.02 -12.11
N GLU A 279 -6.69 -6.05 -13.03
CA GLU A 279 -5.53 -5.86 -13.90
C GLU A 279 -4.36 -5.18 -13.17
N GLY A 280 -3.14 -5.50 -13.60
CA GLY A 280 -1.94 -4.79 -13.17
C GLY A 280 -1.20 -5.42 -12.00
N ARG A 281 0.05 -4.98 -11.84
CA ARG A 281 1.01 -5.61 -10.92
C ARG A 281 0.67 -5.35 -9.45
N SER A 282 0.37 -4.09 -9.11
CA SER A 282 0.19 -3.63 -7.73
C SER A 282 -1.26 -3.74 -7.27
N ASN A 283 -2.22 -3.49 -8.15
CA ASN A 283 -3.66 -3.55 -7.86
C ASN A 283 -4.08 -4.91 -7.27
N CYS A 284 -3.44 -5.99 -7.74
CA CYS A 284 -3.63 -7.36 -7.28
C CYS A 284 -3.24 -7.64 -5.81
N HIS A 285 -2.71 -6.68 -5.05
CA HIS A 285 -2.33 -6.89 -3.64
C HIS A 285 -2.52 -5.64 -2.74
N VAL A 286 -3.24 -4.61 -3.20
CA VAL A 286 -3.55 -3.39 -2.42
C VAL A 286 -5.06 -3.14 -2.42
N ALA A 287 -5.51 -1.90 -2.22
CA ALA A 287 -6.93 -1.54 -2.11
C ALA A 287 -7.88 -2.21 -3.13
N PRO A 288 -7.56 -2.35 -4.44
CA PRO A 288 -8.43 -3.05 -5.38
C PRO A 288 -8.69 -4.53 -5.04
N ALA A 289 -7.68 -5.23 -4.53
CA ALA A 289 -7.80 -6.61 -4.06
C ALA A 289 -8.52 -6.69 -2.70
N GLU A 290 -8.21 -5.78 -1.77
CA GLU A 290 -8.88 -5.71 -0.45
C GLU A 290 -10.37 -5.38 -0.57
N TRP A 291 -10.76 -4.58 -1.56
CA TRP A 291 -12.17 -4.27 -1.86
C TRP A 291 -12.99 -5.56 -2.09
N ARG A 292 -12.39 -6.63 -2.63
CA ARG A 292 -13.08 -7.91 -2.87
C ARG A 292 -13.57 -8.57 -1.59
N LEU A 293 -12.78 -8.49 -0.51
CA LEU A 293 -13.21 -8.94 0.83
C LEU A 293 -14.35 -8.07 1.36
N LEU A 294 -14.23 -6.75 1.27
CA LEU A 294 -15.21 -5.82 1.82
C LEU A 294 -16.59 -6.00 1.18
N GLY A 295 -16.66 -6.10 -0.15
CA GLY A 295 -17.94 -6.35 -0.79
C GLY A 295 -18.44 -7.78 -0.63
N TRP A 296 -17.57 -8.78 -0.46
CA TRP A 296 -18.00 -10.13 -0.08
C TRP A 296 -18.70 -10.13 1.29
N LEU A 297 -18.13 -9.45 2.30
CA LEU A 297 -18.77 -9.31 3.62
C LEU A 297 -20.18 -8.71 3.49
N GLU A 298 -20.35 -7.68 2.66
CA GLU A 298 -21.66 -7.06 2.43
C GLU A 298 -22.64 -7.97 1.70
N ARG A 299 -22.17 -8.73 0.69
CA ARG A 299 -23.00 -9.70 -0.04
C ARG A 299 -23.55 -10.78 0.89
N GLU A 300 -22.72 -11.27 1.81
CA GLU A 300 -23.10 -12.30 2.78
C GLU A 300 -23.83 -11.73 4.01
N GLY A 301 -23.95 -10.41 4.14
CA GLY A 301 -24.71 -9.75 5.20
C GLY A 301 -23.95 -9.55 6.52
N TYR A 302 -22.62 -9.63 6.52
CA TYR A 302 -21.80 -9.34 7.70
C TYR A 302 -21.57 -7.84 7.87
N GLY A 303 -21.95 -7.31 9.04
CA GLY A 303 -21.49 -5.99 9.48
C GLY A 303 -20.01 -6.04 9.82
N TYR A 304 -19.28 -4.98 9.48
CA TYR A 304 -17.86 -4.84 9.82
C TYR A 304 -17.49 -3.38 10.05
N ASP A 305 -16.47 -3.17 10.88
CA ASP A 305 -15.76 -1.91 10.98
C ASP A 305 -14.40 -1.99 10.27
N PHE A 306 -14.06 -0.94 9.52
CA PHE A 306 -12.86 -0.90 8.71
C PHE A 306 -11.85 0.09 9.27
N TYR A 307 -10.67 -0.38 9.65
CA TYR A 307 -9.61 0.42 10.23
C TYR A 307 -8.35 0.39 9.38
N ALA A 308 -7.57 1.46 9.42
CA ALA A 308 -6.21 1.41 8.92
C ALA A 308 -5.32 0.60 9.90
N GLU A 309 -4.34 -0.16 9.43
CA GLU A 309 -3.29 -0.75 10.28
C GLU A 309 -2.61 0.30 11.18
N THR A 310 -2.40 1.50 10.66
CA THR A 310 -1.90 2.66 11.44
C THR A 310 -2.81 3.07 12.60
N GLN A 311 -4.12 2.85 12.50
CA GLN A 311 -5.08 3.04 13.60
C GLN A 311 -5.04 1.90 14.63
N PHE A 312 -4.61 0.70 14.23
CA PHE A 312 -4.27 -0.35 15.17
C PHE A 312 -2.95 -0.05 15.91
N HIS A 313 -1.93 0.41 15.19
CA HIS A 313 -0.66 0.84 15.81
C HIS A 313 -0.86 1.94 16.86
N SER A 314 -1.57 3.00 16.50
CA SER A 314 -1.83 4.15 17.40
C SER A 314 -2.78 3.86 18.57
N GLY A 315 -3.41 2.68 18.59
CA GLY A 315 -4.34 2.26 19.64
C GLY A 315 -5.77 2.78 19.48
N VAL A 316 -6.13 3.32 18.32
CA VAL A 316 -7.51 3.71 17.99
C VAL A 316 -8.41 2.47 17.86
N LEU A 317 -7.89 1.39 17.28
CA LEU A 317 -8.55 0.08 17.32
C LEU A 317 -8.20 -0.65 18.62
N ASN A 318 -9.20 -0.88 19.46
CA ASN A 318 -9.11 -1.80 20.59
C ASN A 318 -9.66 -3.18 20.19
N LEU A 319 -8.82 -4.21 20.21
CA LEU A 319 -9.21 -5.56 19.77
C LEU A 319 -10.27 -6.21 20.69
N ASP A 320 -10.31 -5.82 21.96
CA ASP A 320 -11.24 -6.42 22.94
C ASP A 320 -12.70 -5.97 22.72
N ASP A 321 -12.94 -4.99 21.85
CA ASP A 321 -14.28 -4.55 21.45
C ASP A 321 -14.87 -5.40 20.31
N TYR A 322 -14.09 -6.33 19.74
CA TYR A 322 -14.47 -7.13 18.58
C TYR A 322 -14.38 -8.62 18.87
N ARG A 323 -15.25 -9.39 18.23
CA ARG A 323 -15.22 -10.86 18.30
C ARG A 323 -14.20 -11.46 17.35
N VAL A 324 -14.03 -10.82 16.19
CA VAL A 324 -13.16 -11.31 15.11
C VAL A 324 -12.36 -10.17 14.51
N LEU A 325 -11.06 -10.39 14.32
CA LEU A 325 -10.21 -9.56 13.46
C LEU A 325 -9.97 -10.28 12.14
N ILE A 326 -10.19 -9.59 11.03
CA ILE A 326 -9.81 -10.06 9.68
C ILE A 326 -8.67 -9.20 9.16
N ILE A 327 -7.57 -9.85 8.75
CA ILE A 327 -6.46 -9.22 8.04
C ILE A 327 -6.34 -9.81 6.63
N SER A 328 -6.20 -8.93 5.64
CA SER A 328 -6.19 -9.24 4.20
C SER A 328 -5.60 -8.03 3.47
N THR A 329 -5.17 -8.09 2.21
CA THR A 329 -4.87 -9.24 1.35
C THR A 329 -3.37 -9.55 1.34
N HIS A 330 -2.56 -8.55 1.64
CA HIS A 330 -1.10 -8.63 1.69
C HIS A 330 -0.54 -7.73 2.81
N PRO A 331 -0.75 -8.10 4.09
CA PRO A 331 -0.32 -7.30 5.24
C PRO A 331 1.18 -7.51 5.54
N GLU A 332 2.06 -7.22 4.58
CA GLU A 332 3.50 -7.56 4.63
C GLU A 332 4.27 -6.80 5.73
N TYR A 333 3.87 -5.58 6.03
CA TYR A 333 4.63 -4.63 6.86
C TYR A 333 3.90 -4.27 8.13
N TRP A 334 4.46 -4.64 9.28
CA TRP A 334 3.82 -4.44 10.59
C TRP A 334 4.80 -3.89 11.61
N SER A 335 4.32 -3.10 12.57
CA SER A 335 5.15 -2.76 13.73
C SER A 335 5.23 -3.95 14.69
N ALA A 336 6.34 -4.07 15.41
CA ALA A 336 6.48 -5.11 16.45
C ALA A 336 5.39 -5.00 17.52
N ASP A 337 5.02 -3.78 17.89
CA ASP A 337 3.95 -3.49 18.84
C ASP A 337 2.59 -4.05 18.38
N MET A 338 2.22 -3.84 17.11
CA MET A 338 0.99 -4.42 16.54
C MET A 338 1.03 -5.96 16.58
N TYR A 339 2.16 -6.56 16.20
CA TYR A 339 2.32 -8.02 16.21
C TYR A 339 2.10 -8.60 17.62
N TYR A 340 2.78 -8.04 18.63
CA TYR A 340 2.69 -8.56 20.00
C TYR A 340 1.33 -8.26 20.66
N LYS A 341 0.69 -7.12 20.34
CA LYS A 341 -0.69 -6.83 20.76
C LYS A 341 -1.67 -7.86 20.21
N LEU A 342 -1.59 -8.15 18.91
CA LEU A 342 -2.45 -9.15 18.28
C LEU A 342 -2.17 -10.55 18.83
N LYS A 343 -0.89 -10.90 19.00
CA LYS A 343 -0.51 -12.19 19.55
C LYS A 343 -1.02 -12.38 20.98
N SER A 344 -0.88 -11.39 21.86
CA SER A 344 -1.43 -11.44 23.22
C SER A 344 -2.96 -11.57 23.19
N TRP A 345 -3.65 -10.83 22.30
CA TRP A 345 -5.10 -10.97 22.16
C TRP A 345 -5.53 -12.40 21.83
N VAL A 346 -4.89 -13.03 20.84
CA VAL A 346 -5.20 -14.40 20.41
C VAL A 346 -4.79 -15.46 21.44
N PHE A 347 -3.58 -15.35 21.98
CA PHE A 347 -3.01 -16.41 22.83
C PHE A 347 -3.42 -16.30 24.29
N GLU A 348 -3.70 -15.11 24.79
CA GLU A 348 -3.93 -14.86 26.22
C GLU A 348 -5.37 -14.44 26.52
N ARG A 349 -6.08 -13.82 25.56
CA ARG A 349 -7.42 -13.25 25.76
C ARG A 349 -8.53 -13.91 24.93
N GLY A 350 -8.22 -15.01 24.24
CA GLY A 350 -9.23 -15.76 23.48
C GLY A 350 -9.65 -15.12 22.16
N GLY A 351 -8.86 -14.18 21.62
CA GLY A 351 -9.15 -13.51 20.37
C GLY A 351 -9.21 -14.45 19.17
N LYS A 352 -10.04 -14.12 18.18
CA LYS A 352 -10.24 -14.91 16.95
C LYS A 352 -9.75 -14.14 15.72
N LEU A 353 -8.83 -14.73 14.97
CA LEU A 353 -8.13 -14.10 13.84
C LEU A 353 -8.36 -14.86 12.54
N MET A 354 -8.85 -14.16 11.52
CA MET A 354 -8.86 -14.64 10.14
C MET A 354 -7.76 -13.93 9.35
N TYR A 355 -6.75 -14.69 8.91
CA TYR A 355 -5.73 -14.23 7.99
C TYR A 355 -6.06 -14.70 6.56
N LEU A 356 -6.69 -13.80 5.81
CA LEU A 356 -7.17 -14.03 4.44
C LEU A 356 -6.21 -13.41 3.42
N GLY A 357 -4.91 -13.64 3.56
CA GLY A 357 -3.88 -13.07 2.70
C GLY A 357 -2.63 -13.94 2.59
N GLY A 358 -1.59 -13.42 1.93
CA GLY A 358 -0.28 -14.06 1.78
C GLY A 358 0.88 -13.10 2.11
N ASN A 359 2.02 -13.65 2.51
CA ASN A 359 3.23 -12.93 2.95
C ASN A 359 2.94 -11.86 4.01
N GLY A 360 2.11 -12.22 4.99
CA GLY A 360 1.67 -11.37 6.08
C GLY A 360 2.69 -11.31 7.21
N LEU A 361 2.81 -10.14 7.84
CA LEU A 361 3.66 -9.87 9.01
C LEU A 361 5.15 -10.15 8.75
N ASN A 362 5.58 -10.09 7.49
CA ASN A 362 6.91 -10.51 7.05
C ASN A 362 8.02 -9.54 7.44
N CYS A 363 7.74 -8.24 7.61
CA CYS A 363 8.76 -7.23 7.84
C CYS A 363 8.34 -6.18 8.87
N GLU A 364 9.26 -5.87 9.79
CA GLU A 364 9.02 -4.81 10.77
C GLU A 364 9.06 -3.42 10.13
N VAL A 365 8.12 -2.56 10.51
CA VAL A 365 8.22 -1.11 10.36
C VAL A 365 8.33 -0.40 11.70
N VAL A 366 9.06 0.71 11.73
CA VAL A 366 9.13 1.61 12.88
C VAL A 366 8.60 2.96 12.47
N PHE A 367 7.59 3.45 13.21
CA PHE A 367 7.07 4.79 13.05
C PHE A 367 8.00 5.79 13.73
N THR A 368 8.47 6.79 12.99
CA THR A 368 9.30 7.89 13.54
C THR A 368 8.44 9.05 14.03
N ASP A 369 7.22 9.13 13.51
CA ASP A 369 6.11 9.99 13.92
C ASP A 369 4.80 9.33 13.43
N GLU A 370 3.66 10.01 13.61
CA GLU A 370 2.33 9.50 13.25
C GLU A 370 2.19 9.14 11.75
N TYR A 371 3.00 9.75 10.89
CA TYR A 371 2.82 9.77 9.43
C TYR A 371 4.10 9.41 8.65
N THR A 372 5.10 8.85 9.31
CA THR A 372 6.39 8.50 8.71
C THR A 372 6.91 7.20 9.27
N MET A 373 7.35 6.29 8.39
CA MET A 373 7.85 4.98 8.77
C MET A 373 9.25 4.70 8.20
N VAL A 374 10.01 3.86 8.91
CA VAL A 374 11.24 3.22 8.42
C VAL A 374 10.98 1.72 8.31
N VAL A 375 11.28 1.14 7.15
CA VAL A 375 11.17 -0.30 6.93
C VAL A 375 12.45 -0.98 7.38
N ARG A 376 12.35 -1.92 8.33
CA ARG A 376 13.49 -2.65 8.88
C ARG A 376 13.73 -3.93 8.09
N ASN A 377 14.29 -3.78 6.90
CA ASN A 377 14.65 -4.96 6.11
C ASN A 377 15.92 -5.69 6.63
N GLY A 378 16.74 -5.02 7.44
CA GLY A 378 18.03 -5.53 7.90
C GLY A 378 19.15 -5.51 6.85
N ASP A 379 20.32 -6.02 7.23
CA ASP A 379 21.56 -6.04 6.41
C ASP A 379 21.94 -7.45 5.90
N LYS A 380 21.06 -8.43 6.10
CA LYS A 380 21.32 -9.85 5.82
C LYS A 380 20.87 -10.32 4.44
N GLY A 381 20.30 -9.41 3.63
CA GLY A 381 19.58 -9.77 2.42
C GLY A 381 18.16 -10.23 2.77
N GLY A 382 17.15 -9.62 2.15
CA GLY A 382 15.75 -9.89 2.48
C GLY A 382 15.01 -10.75 1.45
N GLY A 383 15.75 -11.44 0.59
CA GLY A 383 15.18 -12.52 -0.22
C GLY A 383 14.98 -13.77 0.62
N PHE A 384 13.88 -14.49 0.40
CA PHE A 384 13.51 -15.69 1.16
C PHE A 384 14.66 -16.72 1.25
N SER A 385 15.34 -17.03 0.15
CA SER A 385 16.50 -17.95 0.15
C SER A 385 17.70 -17.45 0.95
N HIS A 386 17.88 -16.14 1.13
CA HIS A 386 18.96 -15.62 1.97
C HIS A 386 18.66 -15.83 3.45
N LEU A 387 17.43 -15.51 3.87
CA LEU A 387 16.99 -15.65 5.25
C LEU A 387 16.91 -17.13 5.66
N GLN A 388 16.43 -18.00 4.77
CA GLN A 388 16.36 -19.44 5.05
C GLN A 388 17.74 -20.06 5.34
N LYS A 389 18.80 -19.59 4.66
CA LYS A 389 20.20 -20.02 4.92
C LYS A 389 20.69 -19.64 6.33
N LEU A 390 20.06 -18.64 6.94
CA LEU A 390 20.34 -18.21 8.32
C LEU A 390 19.42 -18.89 9.35
N GLY A 391 18.55 -19.80 8.93
CA GLY A 391 17.52 -20.39 9.79
C GLY A 391 16.40 -19.41 10.14
N LEU A 392 16.23 -18.34 9.36
CA LEU A 392 15.19 -17.32 9.53
C LEU A 392 14.10 -17.51 8.47
N GLU A 393 12.86 -17.24 8.86
CA GLU A 393 11.67 -17.46 8.01
C GLU A 393 11.23 -16.15 7.30
N SER A 394 11.55 -14.98 7.87
CA SER A 394 11.13 -13.67 7.38
C SER A 394 12.03 -12.54 7.86
N ARG A 395 11.82 -11.32 7.33
CA ARG A 395 12.53 -10.12 7.81
C ARG A 395 12.06 -9.71 9.21
N PHE A 396 10.85 -10.09 9.61
CA PHE A 396 10.33 -9.87 10.95
C PHE A 396 11.02 -10.82 11.94
N HIS A 397 11.19 -12.09 11.57
CA HIS A 397 11.96 -13.07 12.33
C HIS A 397 13.42 -12.65 12.53
N LEU A 398 14.00 -11.84 11.64
CA LEU A 398 15.35 -11.29 11.85
C LEU A 398 15.48 -10.47 13.14
N PHE A 399 14.40 -9.79 13.57
CA PHE A 399 14.41 -8.91 14.75
C PHE A 399 13.60 -9.44 15.92
N HIS A 400 12.64 -10.34 15.65
CA HIS A 400 11.66 -10.82 16.61
C HIS A 400 11.58 -12.34 16.58
N GLU A 401 10.44 -12.89 16.15
CA GLU A 401 10.19 -14.31 15.99
C GLU A 401 9.44 -14.56 14.68
N SER A 402 9.36 -15.82 14.25
CA SER A 402 8.55 -16.16 13.08
C SER A 402 7.08 -15.79 13.27
N GLU A 403 6.51 -15.15 12.26
CA GLU A 403 5.08 -14.89 12.13
C GLU A 403 4.23 -16.17 12.17
N ALA A 404 4.80 -17.32 11.78
CA ALA A 404 4.12 -18.61 11.82
C ALA A 404 3.73 -19.01 13.24
N LYS A 405 4.38 -18.45 14.29
CA LYS A 405 3.95 -18.66 15.68
C LYS A 405 2.58 -18.04 16.00
N LEU A 406 2.16 -17.04 15.24
CA LEU A 406 0.83 -16.43 15.34
C LEU A 406 -0.08 -16.95 14.23
N LEU A 407 0.34 -16.78 12.98
CA LEU A 407 -0.46 -17.10 11.79
C LEU A 407 -0.55 -18.59 11.50
N GLY A 408 0.32 -19.43 12.07
CA GLY A 408 0.45 -20.84 11.71
C GLY A 408 1.19 -21.08 10.39
N VAL A 409 1.43 -20.04 9.59
CA VAL A 409 2.09 -20.11 8.27
C VAL A 409 3.06 -18.95 8.07
N THR A 410 4.01 -19.11 7.16
CA THR A 410 4.93 -18.05 6.68
C THR A 410 5.17 -18.18 5.18
N CYS A 411 5.43 -17.06 4.49
CA CYS A 411 5.74 -17.08 3.06
C CYS A 411 7.07 -17.78 2.79
N SER A 412 7.12 -18.53 1.69
CA SER A 412 8.32 -19.20 1.19
C SER A 412 8.63 -18.78 -0.24
N GLU A 413 9.87 -18.98 -0.70
CA GLU A 413 10.24 -18.74 -2.10
C GLU A 413 9.45 -19.62 -3.08
N THR A 414 9.22 -20.88 -2.71
CA THR A 414 8.40 -21.80 -3.50
C THR A 414 6.95 -21.32 -3.54
N GLY A 415 6.41 -21.18 -4.76
CA GLY A 415 5.05 -20.69 -5.01
C GLY A 415 4.93 -19.20 -5.34
N ILE A 416 5.99 -18.40 -5.13
CA ILE A 416 6.00 -16.99 -5.54
C ILE A 416 5.75 -16.87 -7.05
N MET A 417 4.91 -15.91 -7.43
CA MET A 417 4.50 -15.62 -8.81
C MET A 417 3.75 -16.76 -9.52
N THR A 418 3.17 -17.72 -8.78
CA THR A 418 2.33 -18.79 -9.33
C THR A 418 0.86 -18.60 -8.94
N GLY A 419 -0.07 -19.31 -9.59
CA GLY A 419 -1.50 -19.33 -9.25
C GLY A 419 -2.12 -20.70 -9.54
N ALA A 420 -2.89 -21.25 -8.61
CA ALA A 420 -3.54 -22.56 -8.73
C ALA A 420 -4.77 -22.67 -7.79
N PRO A 421 -5.68 -23.64 -7.99
CA PRO A 421 -6.71 -23.95 -7.01
C PRO A 421 -6.12 -24.67 -5.79
N TYR A 422 -6.92 -24.80 -4.72
CA TYR A 422 -6.62 -25.62 -3.55
C TYR A 422 -7.15 -27.05 -3.74
N ARG A 423 -6.53 -27.99 -3.03
CA ARG A 423 -7.03 -29.34 -2.80
C ARG A 423 -7.29 -29.55 -1.31
N VAL A 424 -8.45 -30.09 -0.97
CA VAL A 424 -8.82 -30.42 0.42
C VAL A 424 -7.91 -31.52 0.96
N VAL A 425 -7.34 -31.28 2.14
CA VAL A 425 -6.53 -32.24 2.91
C VAL A 425 -7.40 -32.92 3.97
N ASP A 426 -8.12 -32.13 4.78
CA ASP A 426 -9.03 -32.63 5.80
C ASP A 426 -10.46 -32.13 5.55
N GLY A 427 -11.22 -32.88 4.74
CA GLY A 427 -12.63 -32.57 4.46
C GLY A 427 -13.59 -32.97 5.58
N SER A 428 -13.09 -33.54 6.69
CA SER A 428 -13.93 -33.84 7.86
C SER A 428 -14.08 -32.64 8.80
N HIS A 429 -13.25 -31.61 8.63
CA HIS A 429 -13.30 -30.39 9.44
C HIS A 429 -14.60 -29.60 9.17
N ASP A 430 -15.20 -29.04 10.22
CA ASP A 430 -16.50 -28.35 10.16
C ASP A 430 -16.52 -27.16 9.17
N PHE A 431 -15.37 -26.59 8.85
CA PHE A 431 -15.25 -25.50 7.85
C PHE A 431 -15.64 -25.92 6.43
N PHE A 432 -15.65 -27.22 6.13
CA PHE A 432 -16.13 -27.74 4.84
C PHE A 432 -17.61 -28.17 4.89
N GLN A 433 -18.29 -28.05 6.03
CA GLN A 433 -19.69 -28.42 6.17
C GLN A 433 -20.57 -27.62 5.18
N GLY A 434 -21.50 -28.31 4.51
CA GLY A 434 -22.42 -27.69 3.55
C GLY A 434 -21.80 -27.27 2.22
N THR A 435 -20.47 -27.36 2.05
CA THR A 435 -19.79 -27.04 0.78
C THR A 435 -19.89 -28.17 -0.26
N GLY A 436 -20.12 -29.41 0.20
CA GLY A 436 -20.09 -30.61 -0.62
C GLY A 436 -18.68 -31.16 -0.91
N LEU A 437 -17.63 -30.45 -0.50
CA LEU A 437 -16.23 -30.85 -0.69
C LEU A 437 -15.84 -31.99 0.25
N LYS A 438 -14.98 -32.88 -0.25
CA LYS A 438 -14.38 -34.01 0.47
C LYS A 438 -12.86 -33.96 0.35
N THR A 439 -12.15 -34.69 1.21
CA THR A 439 -10.69 -34.87 1.09
C THR A 439 -10.32 -35.32 -0.32
N GLY A 440 -9.40 -34.58 -0.95
CA GLY A 440 -8.96 -34.80 -2.33
C GLY A 440 -9.64 -33.93 -3.38
N ASP A 441 -10.79 -33.31 -3.07
CA ASP A 441 -11.48 -32.43 -4.01
C ASP A 441 -10.73 -31.11 -4.22
N ILE A 442 -10.91 -30.53 -5.41
CA ILE A 442 -10.28 -29.28 -5.84
C ILE A 442 -11.31 -28.15 -5.77
N PHE A 443 -10.88 -26.96 -5.31
CA PHE A 443 -11.74 -25.78 -5.20
C PHE A 443 -10.93 -24.47 -5.34
N GLY A 444 -11.61 -23.33 -5.52
CA GLY A 444 -10.94 -22.04 -5.71
C GLY A 444 -10.36 -21.87 -7.12
N GLU A 445 -11.03 -22.41 -8.13
CA GLU A 445 -10.60 -22.31 -9.53
C GLU A 445 -10.91 -20.92 -10.11
N LYS A 446 -11.95 -20.26 -9.62
CA LYS A 446 -12.33 -18.91 -10.08
C LYS A 446 -11.59 -17.86 -9.26
N CYS A 447 -10.86 -16.98 -9.93
CA CYS A 447 -10.07 -15.92 -9.30
C CYS A 447 -9.96 -14.71 -10.21
N LEU A 448 -10.13 -13.51 -9.65
CA LEU A 448 -10.06 -12.24 -10.38
C LEU A 448 -8.61 -11.73 -10.57
N HIS A 449 -7.61 -12.38 -9.98
CA HIS A 449 -6.23 -11.90 -9.96
C HIS A 449 -5.52 -12.13 -11.30
N MET A 450 -5.16 -11.05 -12.00
CA MET A 450 -4.57 -11.15 -13.35
C MET A 450 -3.04 -11.13 -13.38
N ARG A 451 -2.36 -10.84 -12.27
CA ARG A 451 -0.89 -10.92 -12.21
C ARG A 451 -0.42 -12.38 -12.09
N CYS A 452 -1.14 -13.19 -11.32
CA CYS A 452 -0.86 -14.61 -11.09
C CYS A 452 -2.16 -15.41 -11.24
N PRO A 453 -2.66 -15.58 -12.48
CA PRO A 453 -3.91 -16.31 -12.72
C PRO A 453 -3.74 -17.80 -12.43
N GLY A 454 -4.86 -18.51 -12.26
CA GLY A 454 -4.90 -19.96 -12.12
C GLY A 454 -5.65 -20.48 -10.88
N GLY A 455 -5.99 -19.61 -9.93
CA GLY A 455 -6.88 -19.95 -8.82
C GLY A 455 -6.56 -19.17 -7.54
N ALA A 456 -7.21 -19.57 -6.45
CA ALA A 456 -7.20 -18.90 -5.15
C ALA A 456 -5.89 -19.04 -4.35
N SER A 457 -5.00 -19.98 -4.71
CA SER A 457 -3.66 -20.15 -4.11
C SER A 457 -2.61 -19.53 -5.01
N GLY A 458 -2.04 -18.37 -4.67
CA GLY A 458 -1.07 -17.74 -5.54
C GLY A 458 -0.55 -16.35 -5.16
N HIS A 459 0.24 -15.83 -6.10
CA HIS A 459 1.08 -14.63 -6.05
C HIS A 459 2.20 -14.71 -5.01
N GLU A 460 1.87 -14.82 -3.74
CA GLU A 460 2.80 -15.19 -2.67
C GLU A 460 2.04 -16.13 -1.73
N THR A 461 2.72 -17.21 -1.32
CA THR A 461 2.07 -18.38 -0.73
C THR A 461 2.75 -18.80 0.56
N ASP A 462 1.96 -18.95 1.62
CA ASP A 462 2.43 -19.24 2.97
C ASP A 462 2.17 -20.70 3.33
N LYS A 463 3.08 -21.27 4.12
CA LYS A 463 3.11 -22.70 4.48
C LYS A 463 3.42 -22.86 5.97
N MET A 464 3.00 -23.99 6.56
CA MET A 464 3.39 -24.38 7.91
C MET A 464 4.90 -24.60 7.99
N THR A 465 5.48 -24.31 9.16
CA THR A 465 6.91 -24.51 9.44
C THR A 465 7.11 -25.16 10.80
N VAL A 466 8.37 -25.37 11.17
CA VAL A 466 8.75 -25.82 12.52
C VAL A 466 8.30 -24.85 13.62
N SER A 467 8.09 -23.57 13.25
CA SER A 467 7.65 -22.48 14.12
C SER A 467 6.13 -22.45 14.31
N SER A 468 5.36 -23.12 13.46
CA SER A 468 3.90 -23.21 13.59
C SER A 468 3.48 -23.87 14.91
N PRO A 469 2.33 -23.49 15.50
CA PRO A 469 1.78 -24.16 16.68
C PRO A 469 1.67 -25.67 16.48
N LYS A 470 2.03 -26.46 17.49
CA LYS A 470 2.11 -27.93 17.37
C LYS A 470 0.76 -28.60 17.11
N ASN A 471 -0.33 -27.92 17.46
CA ASN A 471 -1.69 -28.36 17.21
C ASN A 471 -2.33 -27.73 15.96
N ALA A 472 -1.54 -27.07 15.10
CA ALA A 472 -2.02 -26.54 13.84
C ALA A 472 -2.42 -27.68 12.89
N GLN A 473 -3.57 -27.51 12.24
CA GLN A 473 -4.20 -28.47 11.34
C GLN A 473 -4.11 -27.96 9.91
N LEU A 474 -3.59 -28.79 9.00
CA LEU A 474 -3.58 -28.50 7.56
C LEU A 474 -4.91 -28.94 6.95
N LEU A 475 -5.70 -27.98 6.49
CA LEU A 475 -7.05 -28.20 5.98
C LEU A 475 -7.10 -28.33 4.45
N ALA A 476 -6.29 -27.56 3.74
CA ALA A 476 -6.16 -27.62 2.29
C ALA A 476 -4.79 -27.12 1.83
N LYS A 477 -4.36 -27.52 0.63
CA LYS A 477 -3.09 -27.10 0.02
C LYS A 477 -3.26 -26.75 -1.45
N GLY A 478 -2.66 -25.64 -1.87
CA GLY A 478 -2.61 -25.20 -3.26
C GLY A 478 -1.89 -26.18 -4.19
N LEU A 479 -2.32 -26.23 -5.45
CA LEU A 479 -1.73 -27.08 -6.49
C LEU A 479 -0.63 -26.39 -7.30
N ASN A 480 0.01 -25.39 -6.69
CA ASN A 480 1.09 -24.66 -7.33
C ASN A 480 2.30 -25.58 -7.59
N PRO A 481 3.12 -25.30 -8.61
CA PRO A 481 4.32 -26.08 -8.93
C PRO A 481 5.26 -26.27 -7.73
N ASP A 482 6.06 -27.33 -7.78
CA ASP A 482 7.13 -27.63 -6.81
C ASP A 482 6.66 -27.70 -5.36
N GLU A 483 5.43 -28.21 -5.13
CA GLU A 483 4.79 -28.24 -3.81
C GLU A 483 4.66 -26.84 -3.17
N GLY A 484 4.72 -25.80 -4.00
CA GLY A 484 4.74 -24.40 -3.60
C GLY A 484 3.38 -23.82 -3.22
N GLY A 485 2.33 -24.62 -3.11
CA GLY A 485 0.98 -24.13 -2.82
C GLY A 485 0.85 -23.45 -1.46
N ALA A 486 -0.09 -22.51 -1.37
CA ALA A 486 -0.54 -21.97 -0.09
C ALA A 486 -1.20 -23.07 0.75
N GLU A 487 -1.05 -23.00 2.06
CA GLU A 487 -1.67 -23.93 3.00
C GLU A 487 -2.77 -23.24 3.80
N ILE A 488 -3.98 -23.79 3.74
CA ILE A 488 -5.07 -23.38 4.62
C ILE A 488 -4.87 -24.09 5.96
N VAL A 489 -4.66 -23.32 7.02
CA VAL A 489 -4.28 -23.80 8.34
C VAL A 489 -5.22 -23.26 9.40
N TYR A 490 -5.55 -24.10 10.37
CA TYR A 490 -6.33 -23.72 11.54
C TYR A 490 -5.64 -24.16 12.83
N HIS A 491 -5.61 -23.31 13.85
CA HIS A 491 -5.18 -23.69 15.19
C HIS A 491 -5.98 -22.98 16.29
N ARG A 492 -6.00 -23.58 17.48
CA ARG A 492 -6.68 -23.05 18.66
C ARG A 492 -5.71 -22.92 19.82
N THR A 493 -5.79 -21.84 20.58
CA THR A 493 -4.95 -21.58 21.74
C THR A 493 -5.59 -22.12 23.02
N GLU A 494 -4.80 -22.28 24.08
CA GLU A 494 -5.31 -22.76 25.38
C GLU A 494 -6.33 -21.79 26.02
N SER A 495 -6.21 -20.49 25.74
CA SER A 495 -7.17 -19.46 26.17
C SER A 495 -8.49 -19.48 25.38
N GLY A 496 -8.60 -20.38 24.39
CA GLY A 496 -9.77 -20.52 23.54
C GLY A 496 -9.75 -19.68 22.28
N GLY A 497 -8.68 -18.89 22.05
CA GLY A 497 -8.50 -18.12 20.82
C GLY A 497 -8.29 -19.01 19.61
N GLU A 498 -8.63 -18.51 18.43
CA GLU A 498 -8.67 -19.29 17.20
C GLU A 498 -8.01 -18.52 16.05
N VAL A 499 -7.25 -19.20 15.20
CA VAL A 499 -6.63 -18.61 14.02
C VAL A 499 -6.93 -19.46 12.81
N PHE A 500 -7.46 -18.83 11.76
CA PHE A 500 -7.65 -19.43 10.44
C PHE A 500 -6.84 -18.64 9.41
N SER A 501 -5.96 -19.32 8.69
CA SER A 501 -5.03 -18.72 7.73
C SER A 501 -5.17 -19.39 6.38
N VAL A 502 -5.26 -18.60 5.31
CA VAL A 502 -5.37 -19.13 3.92
C VAL A 502 -4.04 -19.15 3.17
N GLY A 503 -3.10 -18.31 3.62
CA GLY A 503 -1.73 -18.25 3.12
C GLY A 503 -1.59 -17.84 1.66
N SER A 504 -2.50 -17.03 1.10
CA SER A 504 -2.49 -16.66 -0.31
C SER A 504 -2.99 -15.24 -0.56
N ILE A 505 -2.23 -14.46 -1.32
CA ILE A 505 -2.67 -13.13 -1.80
C ILE A 505 -3.83 -13.26 -2.79
N ASN A 506 -3.93 -14.37 -3.53
CA ASN A 506 -5.02 -14.57 -4.49
C ASN A 506 -6.38 -14.81 -3.82
N TYR A 507 -6.41 -15.29 -2.58
CA TYR A 507 -7.63 -15.79 -1.94
C TYR A 507 -8.77 -14.76 -1.90
N PRO A 508 -8.55 -13.48 -1.51
CA PRO A 508 -9.60 -12.47 -1.48
C PRO A 508 -10.18 -12.17 -2.86
N SER A 509 -9.38 -12.32 -3.92
CA SER A 509 -9.82 -12.13 -5.30
C SER A 509 -10.72 -13.27 -5.81
N SER A 510 -10.84 -14.37 -5.06
CA SER A 510 -11.77 -15.46 -5.34
C SER A 510 -13.10 -15.35 -4.59
N LEU A 511 -13.14 -14.62 -3.46
CA LEU A 511 -14.35 -14.47 -2.63
C LEU A 511 -15.61 -14.04 -3.41
N PRO A 512 -15.55 -13.06 -4.33
CA PRO A 512 -16.75 -12.61 -5.05
C PRO A 512 -17.28 -13.60 -6.08
N VAL A 513 -16.46 -14.57 -6.52
CA VAL A 513 -16.72 -15.37 -7.75
C VAL A 513 -16.65 -16.88 -7.58
N ASP A 514 -16.06 -17.38 -6.49
CA ASP A 514 -15.93 -18.81 -6.21
C ASP A 514 -16.78 -19.22 -4.98
N GLU A 515 -17.80 -20.04 -5.24
CA GLU A 515 -18.79 -20.46 -4.23
C GLU A 515 -18.16 -21.26 -3.09
N SER A 516 -17.17 -22.10 -3.39
CA SER A 516 -16.49 -22.93 -2.38
C SER A 516 -15.64 -22.06 -1.45
N ILE A 517 -14.88 -21.12 -2.02
CA ILE A 517 -14.08 -20.15 -1.25
C ILE A 517 -15.01 -19.29 -0.37
N SER A 518 -16.12 -18.82 -0.93
CA SER A 518 -17.16 -18.09 -0.20
C SER A 518 -17.71 -18.91 0.98
N ALA A 519 -18.18 -20.13 0.72
CA ALA A 519 -18.81 -20.98 1.73
C ALA A 519 -17.85 -21.37 2.87
N ILE A 520 -16.59 -21.70 2.56
CA ILE A 520 -15.58 -21.99 3.59
C ILE A 520 -15.33 -20.74 4.46
N THR A 521 -15.14 -19.58 3.84
CA THR A 521 -14.91 -18.32 4.57
C THR A 521 -16.08 -17.97 5.47
N LYS A 522 -17.32 -18.18 4.96
CA LYS A 522 -18.56 -18.01 5.71
C LYS A 522 -18.61 -18.92 6.94
N ASN A 523 -18.33 -20.22 6.77
CA ASN A 523 -18.33 -21.19 7.87
C ASN A 523 -17.33 -20.82 8.97
N VAL A 524 -16.15 -20.31 8.60
CA VAL A 524 -15.14 -19.85 9.56
C VAL A 524 -15.65 -18.62 10.32
N LEU A 525 -16.18 -17.62 9.60
CA LEU A 525 -16.64 -16.39 10.21
C LEU A 525 -17.85 -16.62 11.12
N ASP A 526 -18.80 -17.47 10.72
CA ASP A 526 -19.94 -17.87 11.55
C ASP A 526 -19.46 -18.49 12.87
N ARG A 527 -18.55 -19.47 12.82
CA ARG A 527 -17.97 -20.08 14.04
C ARG A 527 -17.26 -19.06 14.91
N PHE A 528 -16.57 -18.10 14.29
CA PHE A 528 -15.86 -17.08 15.07
C PHE A 528 -16.82 -16.05 15.68
N LEU A 529 -18.01 -15.87 15.09
CA LEU A 529 -19.13 -15.10 15.62
C LEU A 529 -20.10 -15.91 16.49
N ASP A 530 -19.86 -17.19 16.72
CA ASP A 530 -20.51 -17.99 17.76
C ASP A 530 -19.77 -17.86 19.09
#